data_AF-A0A7W0C9V7-F1
#
_entry.id   AF-A0A7W0C9V7-F1
#
_cell.length_a   1.000
_cell.length_b   1.000
_cell.length_c   1.000
_cell.angle_alpha   90.00
_cell.angle_beta   90.00
_cell.angle_gamma   90.00
#
_symmetry.space_group_name_H-M   'P 1'
#
loop_
_entity.id
_entity.type
_entity.pdbx_description
1 polymer ?
#
loop_
_entity_poly.entity_id
_entity_poly.type
_entity_poly.pdbx_seq_one_letter_code
_entity_poly.pdbx_strand_id
1 'polypeptide(L)'
;MPDNQISVGGRQIEVRGLTRKEVKELAEDGLNLGALPRSLAEQAVDAVFKRVLSQDDTDYLDGLVNAEAVRVYRRIMDLTYGSGEEEKNS
;
A
#
# COMPACT_ATOMS: atom_id res chain seq x y z
N MET A 1 5.51 -17.98 6.29
CA MET A 1 5.35 -16.52 6.49
C MET A 1 5.27 -15.94 5.09
N PRO A 2 4.20 -15.24 4.68
CA PRO A 2 4.20 -14.59 3.37
C PRO A 2 5.37 -13.59 3.32
N ASP A 3 6.06 -13.57 2.18
CA ASP A 3 7.20 -12.69 1.94
C ASP A 3 6.70 -11.25 1.84
N ASN A 4 6.70 -10.57 2.98
CA ASN A 4 6.20 -9.21 3.15
C ASN A 4 7.23 -8.15 2.74
N GLN A 5 8.27 -8.54 2.01
CA GLN A 5 9.35 -7.64 1.61
C GLN A 5 9.23 -7.32 0.11
N ILE A 6 9.42 -6.05 -0.23
CA ILE A 6 9.50 -5.59 -1.62
C ILE A 6 10.82 -4.86 -1.83
N SER A 7 11.50 -5.18 -2.94
CA SER A 7 12.72 -4.48 -3.33
C SER A 7 12.39 -3.32 -4.27
N VAL A 8 12.76 -2.10 -3.85
CA VAL A 8 12.57 -0.85 -4.60
C VAL A 8 13.79 0.04 -4.44
N GLY A 9 14.26 0.63 -5.55
CA GLY A 9 15.45 1.50 -5.54
C GLY A 9 16.75 0.85 -5.01
N GLY A 10 16.81 -0.48 -4.91
CA GLY A 10 17.93 -1.21 -4.31
C GLY A 10 17.83 -1.45 -2.80
N ARG A 11 16.74 -1.03 -2.15
CA ARG A 11 16.44 -1.29 -0.73
C ARG A 11 15.31 -2.31 -0.60
N GLN A 12 15.32 -3.10 0.48
CA GLN A 12 14.19 -3.93 0.87
C GLN A 12 13.31 -3.15 1.86
N ILE A 13 12.03 -3.05 1.56
CA ILE A 13 11.02 -2.43 2.42
C ILE A 13 10.06 -3.52 2.88
N GLU A 14 9.84 -3.62 4.18
CA GLU A 14 8.83 -4.50 4.75
C GLU A 14 7.45 -3.81 4.71
N VAL A 15 6.46 -4.51 4.18
CA VAL A 15 5.09 -4.03 4.02
C VAL A 15 4.10 -5.02 4.60
N ARG A 16 2.99 -4.50 5.12
CA ARG A 16 1.86 -5.32 5.59
C ARG A 16 0.55 -4.86 4.95
N GLY A 17 -0.44 -5.73 4.94
CA GLY A 17 -1.81 -5.33 4.63
C GLY A 17 -2.37 -4.36 5.68
N LEU A 18 -3.32 -3.53 5.26
CA LEU A 18 -4.13 -2.73 6.17
C LEU A 18 -5.11 -3.64 6.89
N THR A 19 -5.35 -3.34 8.17
CA THR A 19 -6.42 -3.99 8.92
C THR A 19 -7.79 -3.47 8.48
N ARG A 20 -8.85 -4.25 8.74
CA ARG A 20 -10.23 -3.82 8.47
C ARG A 20 -10.59 -2.48 9.13
N LYS A 21 -10.01 -2.19 10.30
CA LYS A 21 -10.22 -0.92 11.00
C LYS A 21 -9.58 0.25 10.22
N GLU A 22 -8.32 0.10 9.81
CA GLU A 22 -7.60 1.14 9.06
C GLU A 22 -8.24 1.43 7.71
N VAL A 23 -8.74 0.40 7.01
CA VAL A 23 -9.51 0.56 5.77
C VAL A 23 -10.78 1.37 6.00
N LYS A 24 -11.48 1.12 7.13
CA LYS A 24 -12.69 1.86 7.48
C LYS A 24 -12.37 3.32 7.81
N GLU A 25 -11.33 3.57 8.61
CA GLU A 25 -10.88 4.92 8.96
C GLU A 25 -10.55 5.73 7.69
N LEU A 26 -9.83 5.15 6.73
CA LEU A 26 -9.58 5.77 5.43
C LEU A 26 -10.87 6.09 4.66
N ALA A 27 -11.85 5.20 4.66
CA ALA A 27 -13.13 5.45 4.01
C ALA A 27 -13.92 6.58 4.70
N GLU A 28 -13.85 6.69 6.04
CA GLU A 28 -14.45 7.79 6.81
C GLU A 28 -13.76 9.13 6.52
N ASP A 29 -12.45 9.12 6.25
CA ASP A 29 -11.68 10.28 5.77
C ASP A 29 -11.95 10.64 4.28
N GLY A 30 -12.86 9.92 3.61
CA GLY A 30 -13.20 10.11 2.20
C GLY A 30 -12.25 9.42 1.21
N LEU A 31 -11.28 8.65 1.70
CA LEU A 31 -10.32 7.87 0.92
C LEU A 31 -10.79 6.42 0.79
N ASN A 32 -11.88 6.21 0.06
CA ASN A 32 -12.39 4.88 -0.21
C ASN A 32 -11.48 4.15 -1.23
N LEU A 33 -10.57 3.31 -0.72
CA LEU A 33 -9.58 2.58 -1.53
C LEU A 33 -10.19 1.68 -2.62
N GLY A 34 -11.42 1.20 -2.45
CA GLY A 34 -12.11 0.37 -3.44
C GLY A 34 -12.76 1.17 -4.59
N ALA A 35 -12.94 2.48 -4.42
CA ALA A 35 -13.58 3.35 -5.40
C ALA A 35 -12.88 4.72 -5.46
N LEU A 36 -11.55 4.72 -5.42
CA LEU A 36 -10.76 5.92 -5.26
C LEU A 36 -10.70 6.73 -6.58
N PRO A 37 -11.09 8.01 -6.59
CA PRO A 37 -10.91 8.86 -7.77
C PRO A 37 -9.41 9.17 -7.98
N ARG A 38 -9.00 9.27 -9.25
CA ARG A 38 -7.60 9.52 -9.63
C ARG A 38 -7.02 10.80 -9.00
N SER A 39 -7.85 11.82 -8.78
CA SER A 39 -7.46 13.07 -8.12
C SER A 39 -7.05 12.90 -6.66
N LEU A 40 -7.48 11.81 -6.02
CA LEU A 40 -7.13 11.48 -4.63
C LEU A 40 -6.10 10.34 -4.54
N ALA A 41 -5.61 9.83 -5.68
CA ALA A 41 -4.66 8.73 -5.74
C ALA A 41 -3.40 9.00 -4.92
N GLU A 42 -2.80 10.17 -5.09
CA GLU A 42 -1.57 10.54 -4.37
C GLU A 42 -1.82 10.67 -2.86
N GLN A 43 -2.93 11.29 -2.47
CA GLN A 43 -3.32 11.42 -1.06
C GLN A 43 -3.59 10.06 -0.41
N ALA A 44 -4.22 9.14 -1.14
CA ALA A 44 -4.45 7.79 -0.64
C ALA A 44 -3.17 6.99 -0.48
N VAL A 45 -2.22 7.11 -1.42
CA VAL A 45 -0.90 6.46 -1.32
C VAL A 45 -0.18 6.92 -0.07
N ASP A 46 -0.09 8.23 0.15
CA ASP A 46 0.54 8.82 1.34
C ASP A 46 -0.16 8.38 2.64
N ALA A 47 -1.49 8.42 2.68
CA ALA A 47 -2.28 8.01 3.84
C ALA A 47 -2.13 6.51 4.16
N VAL A 48 -1.88 5.67 3.16
CA VAL A 48 -1.59 4.24 3.34
C VAL A 48 -0.16 4.04 3.83
N PHE A 49 0.82 4.73 3.23
CA PHE A 49 2.22 4.65 3.64
C PHE A 49 2.41 5.05 5.11
N LYS A 50 1.79 6.15 5.55
CA LYS A 50 1.84 6.59 6.95
C LYS A 50 1.32 5.58 7.96
N ARG A 51 0.46 4.64 7.55
CA ARG A 51 -0.09 3.60 8.43
C ARG A 51 0.73 2.30 8.41
N VAL A 52 1.39 2.02 7.29
CA VAL A 52 2.02 0.72 7.02
C VAL A 52 3.54 0.77 7.11
N LEU A 53 4.15 1.88 6.69
CA LEU A 53 5.58 2.06 6.59
C LEU A 53 6.12 2.88 7.75
N SER A 54 7.42 2.75 7.99
CA SER A 54 8.15 3.67 8.87
C SER A 54 8.33 5.03 8.19
N GLN A 55 8.59 6.07 8.99
CA GLN A 55 8.92 7.39 8.45
C GLN A 55 10.16 7.34 7.55
N ASP A 56 11.17 6.54 7.92
CA ASP A 56 12.41 6.37 7.14
C ASP A 56 12.15 5.73 5.77
N ASP A 57 11.30 4.72 5.70
CA ASP A 57 10.93 4.09 4.42
C ASP A 57 10.06 5.01 3.56
N THR A 58 9.22 5.83 4.19
CA THR A 58 8.38 6.82 3.50
C THR A 58 9.25 7.91 2.87
N ASP A 59 10.16 8.52 3.65
CA ASP A 59 11.13 9.51 3.17
C ASP A 59 12.01 8.94 2.04
N TYR A 60 12.39 7.67 2.14
CA TYR A 60 13.14 7.00 1.08
C TYR A 60 12.31 6.88 -0.22
N LEU A 61 11.04 6.51 -0.12
CA LEU A 61 10.14 6.40 -1.28
C LEU A 61 9.83 7.75 -1.94
N ASP A 62 9.71 8.83 -1.16
CA ASP A 62 9.55 10.20 -1.67
C ASP A 62 10.74 10.66 -2.53
N GLY A 63 11.94 10.13 -2.26
CA GLY A 63 13.14 10.38 -3.05
C GLY A 63 13.22 9.58 -4.36
N LEU A 64 12.31 8.64 -4.61
CA LEU A 64 12.33 7.75 -5.78
C LEU A 64 11.33 8.20 -6.87
N VAL A 65 11.41 7.54 -8.02
CA VAL A 65 10.41 7.73 -9.08
C VAL A 65 9.05 7.22 -8.60
N ASN A 66 7.98 7.96 -8.92
CA ASN A 66 6.61 7.63 -8.51
C ASN A 66 6.19 6.19 -8.87
N ALA A 67 6.75 5.62 -9.95
CA ALA A 67 6.51 4.22 -10.33
C ALA A 67 6.89 3.23 -9.22
N GLU A 68 7.95 3.48 -8.45
CA GLU A 68 8.40 2.62 -7.35
C GLU A 68 7.45 2.73 -6.15
N ALA A 69 7.01 3.95 -5.79
CA ALA A 69 5.98 4.16 -4.78
C ALA A 69 4.68 3.43 -5.13
N VAL A 70 4.23 3.52 -6.39
CA VAL A 70 3.04 2.80 -6.85
C VAL A 70 3.21 1.27 -6.73
N ARG A 71 4.41 0.71 -6.92
CA ARG A 71 4.67 -0.73 -6.73
C ARG A 71 4.50 -1.14 -5.27
N VAL A 72 5.05 -0.35 -4.33
CA VAL A 72 4.87 -0.59 -2.89
C VAL A 72 3.40 -0.52 -2.51
N TYR A 73 2.70 0.51 -2.97
CA TYR A 73 1.27 0.68 -2.73
C TYR A 73 0.44 -0.52 -3.23
N ARG A 74 0.70 -0.98 -4.46
CA ARG A 74 0.03 -2.18 -5.01
C ARG A 74 0.26 -3.40 -4.14
N ARG A 75 1.50 -3.64 -3.71
CA ARG A 75 1.82 -4.77 -2.82
C ARG A 75 1.05 -4.70 -1.50
N ILE A 76 0.91 -3.51 -0.92
CA ILE A 76 0.09 -3.30 0.28
C ILE A 76 -1.39 -3.64 -0.01
N MET A 77 -1.92 -3.22 -1.17
CA MET A 77 -3.29 -3.51 -1.57
C MET A 77 -3.52 -5.02 -1.79
N ASP A 78 -2.58 -5.72 -2.45
CA ASP A 78 -2.61 -7.18 -2.62
C ASP A 78 -2.62 -7.91 -1.27
N LEU A 79 -1.84 -7.42 -0.29
CA LEU A 79 -1.86 -7.98 1.06
C LEU A 79 -3.13 -7.63 1.85
N THR A 80 -3.82 -6.55 1.48
CA THR A 80 -5.03 -6.06 2.17
C THR A 80 -6.30 -6.75 1.68
N TYR A 81 -6.44 -6.89 0.37
CA TYR A 81 -7.66 -7.41 -0.27
C TYR A 81 -7.46 -8.81 -0.87
N GLY A 82 -6.24 -9.35 -0.79
CA GLY A 82 -5.82 -10.51 -1.56
C GLY A 82 -5.34 -10.10 -2.95
N SER A 83 -4.34 -10.80 -3.47
CA SER A 83 -4.13 -10.81 -4.92
C SER A 83 -5.40 -11.45 -5.49
N GLY A 84 -6.06 -10.85 -6.47
CA GLY A 84 -7.30 -11.38 -7.06
C GLY A 84 -7.19 -12.77 -7.73
N GLU A 85 -6.14 -13.54 -7.43
CA GLU A 85 -5.81 -14.86 -7.98
C GLU A 85 -5.84 -16.02 -6.95
N GLU A 86 -6.20 -15.82 -5.68
CA GLU A 86 -6.21 -16.91 -4.69
C GLU A 86 -7.61 -17.25 -4.15
N GLU A 87 -8.55 -17.52 -5.06
CA GLU A 87 -9.71 -18.41 -4.80
C GLU A 87 -9.99 -19.33 -6.01
N LYS A 88 -8.97 -20.08 -6.45
CA LYS A 88 -9.20 -21.40 -7.08
C LYS A 88 -8.65 -22.47 -6.14
N ASN A 89 -9.45 -22.80 -5.13
CA ASN A 89 -9.28 -24.04 -4.38
C ASN A 89 -9.20 -25.20 -5.39
N SER A 90 -8.07 -25.91 -5.40
CA SER A 90 -7.89 -27.20 -6.06
C SER A 90 -8.44 -28.32 -5.20
#